data_AF-A0A535GY00-F1
#
_entry.id   AF-A0A535GY00-F1
#
_cell.length_a   1.000
_cell.length_b   1.000
_cell.length_c   1.000
_cell.angle_alpha   90.00
_cell.angle_beta   90.00
_cell.angle_gamma   90.00
#
_symmetry.space_group_name_H-M   'P 1'
#
loop_
_entity.id
_entity.type
_entity.pdbx_description
1 polymer ?
#
loop_
_entity_poly.entity_id
_entity_poly.type
_entity_poly.pdbx_seq_one_letter_code
_entity_poly.pdbx_strand_id
1 'polypeptide(L)'
;MPSSELSRKLKIEAGDRCLVLNPPEGYLAQLDPLPDGAAIVPAGVDTQADLVQLFAGNRADVDRDFPLGLKALKTGGLLWVSYPAAASGAETDLSRNHGWHALHAAGLTATDEASLDGRWEALRFQPSAEVRGSAIPAADMLPVGRKASPTFRVARLVARPLFRLLFRFDVGGLDRVPGSAYVLIANHLGWMDAISILLLFPAEPRIHYLADPTSMMKNRPLWALVRATGGIVPVDRAQRGNPALFRHVERCLAAGGVVAIFPEGDFGPREGQLLPFRKGFAHFAVDAMVPVLPVALAGMKDVWLGKRFFIRVGEPIPTAGSTVEEVHRLGGQAVAALLPEYQEPAGRKPLRRWLTGLF
;
A
#
# COMPACT_ATOMS: atom_id res chain seq x y z
N MET A 1 -32.99 4.53 26.99
CA MET A 1 -33.41 4.76 25.58
C MET A 1 -32.50 3.92 24.71
N PRO A 2 -32.93 3.36 23.56
CA PRO A 2 -31.98 2.72 22.66
C PRO A 2 -30.97 3.76 22.18
N SER A 3 -29.67 3.44 22.26
CA SER A 3 -28.60 4.35 21.84
C SER A 3 -28.73 4.73 20.36
N SER A 4 -28.18 5.88 19.98
CA SER A 4 -28.21 6.38 18.60
C SER A 4 -27.64 5.35 17.61
N GLU A 5 -28.07 5.44 16.35
CA GLU A 5 -27.52 4.59 15.28
C GLU A 5 -26.00 4.75 15.16
N LEU A 6 -25.52 5.98 15.31
CA LEU A 6 -24.10 6.30 15.23
C LEU A 6 -23.31 5.66 16.38
N SER A 7 -23.81 5.73 17.61
CA SER A 7 -23.20 5.06 18.77
C SER A 7 -23.08 3.55 18.57
N ARG A 8 -24.11 2.93 17.97
CA ARG A 8 -24.07 1.49 17.62
C ARG A 8 -23.05 1.19 16.52
N LYS A 9 -22.97 2.03 15.48
CA LYS A 9 -21.97 1.88 14.39
C LYS A 9 -20.54 1.93 14.92
N LEU A 10 -20.28 2.83 15.88
CA LEU A 10 -18.98 3.00 16.51
C LEU A 10 -18.70 1.98 17.63
N LYS A 11 -19.68 1.12 17.94
CA LYS A 11 -19.60 0.09 18.99
C LYS A 11 -19.37 0.69 20.38
N ILE A 12 -19.98 1.84 20.67
CA ILE A 12 -19.99 2.41 22.02
C ILE A 12 -20.87 1.53 22.91
N GLU A 13 -20.33 1.11 24.05
CA GLU A 13 -21.00 0.27 25.04
C GLU A 13 -21.41 1.07 26.29
N ALA A 14 -22.22 0.46 27.15
CA ALA A 14 -22.68 1.06 28.39
C ALA A 14 -21.49 1.33 29.33
N GLY A 15 -21.41 2.54 29.88
CA GLY A 15 -20.32 2.96 30.77
C GLY A 15 -19.05 3.45 30.07
N ASP A 16 -18.99 3.41 28.73
CA ASP A 16 -17.79 3.81 27.99
C ASP A 16 -17.45 5.29 28.18
N ARG A 17 -16.17 5.56 28.41
CA ARG A 17 -15.61 6.91 28.34
C ARG A 17 -15.09 7.17 26.93
N CYS A 18 -15.77 8.03 26.19
CA CYS A 18 -15.48 8.30 24.79
C CYS A 18 -14.73 9.64 24.64
N LEU A 19 -13.52 9.61 24.09
CA LEU A 19 -12.78 10.82 23.70
C LEU A 19 -12.95 11.05 22.21
N VAL A 20 -13.45 12.23 21.83
CA VAL A 20 -13.57 12.63 20.41
C VAL A 20 -12.63 13.80 20.16
N LEU A 21 -11.63 13.59 19.30
CA LEU A 21 -10.63 14.58 18.92
C LEU A 21 -11.03 15.24 17.59
N ASN A 22 -11.01 16.57 17.58
CA ASN A 22 -11.31 17.43 16.43
C ASN A 22 -12.69 17.19 15.76
N PRO A 23 -13.79 16.94 16.51
CA PRO A 23 -15.09 16.67 15.89
C PRO A 23 -15.54 17.83 14.99
N PRO A 24 -16.14 17.56 13.82
CA PRO A 24 -16.77 18.60 13.02
C PRO A 24 -17.98 19.18 13.76
N GLU A 25 -18.37 20.40 13.37
CA GLU A 25 -19.49 21.09 14.00
C GLU A 25 -20.78 20.23 13.97
N GLY A 26 -21.44 20.16 15.12
CA GLY A 26 -22.68 19.38 15.29
C GLY A 26 -22.49 17.86 15.41
N TYR A 27 -21.26 17.33 15.30
CA TYR A 27 -21.03 15.88 15.36
C TYR A 27 -21.43 15.26 16.70
N LEU A 28 -21.05 15.90 17.82
CA LEU A 28 -21.32 15.35 19.16
C LEU A 28 -22.82 15.19 19.43
N ALA A 29 -23.67 16.04 18.85
CA ALA A 29 -25.11 15.92 18.96
C ALA A 29 -25.67 14.68 18.24
N GLN A 30 -24.97 14.16 17.23
CA GLN A 30 -25.38 12.95 16.50
C GLN A 30 -25.15 11.67 17.30
N LEU A 31 -24.32 11.72 18.34
CA LEU A 31 -24.07 10.58 19.23
C LEU A 31 -25.20 10.36 20.23
N ASP A 32 -26.01 11.38 20.50
CA ASP A 32 -27.10 11.36 21.47
C ASP A 32 -28.35 10.63 20.91
N PRO A 33 -29.02 9.74 21.67
CA PRO A 33 -28.66 9.24 22.99
C PRO A 33 -27.43 8.33 23.00
N LEU A 34 -26.52 8.56 23.93
CA LEU A 34 -25.45 7.60 24.25
C LEU A 34 -26.02 6.36 24.97
N PRO A 35 -25.33 5.21 24.91
CA PRO A 35 -25.65 4.05 25.75
C PRO A 35 -25.63 4.41 27.25
N ASP A 36 -26.38 3.66 28.05
CA ASP A 36 -26.54 3.94 29.48
C ASP A 36 -25.17 4.05 30.19
N GLY A 37 -24.94 5.18 30.87
CA GLY A 37 -23.70 5.45 31.60
C GLY A 37 -22.48 5.80 30.74
N ALA A 38 -22.57 5.74 29.42
CA ALA A 38 -21.50 6.20 28.54
C ALA A 38 -21.45 7.74 28.49
N ALA A 39 -20.26 8.30 28.34
CA ALA A 39 -20.06 9.75 28.35
C ALA A 39 -18.92 10.20 27.44
N ILE A 40 -19.09 11.38 26.83
CA ILE A 40 -17.98 12.08 26.16
C ILE A 40 -17.09 12.73 27.21
N VAL A 41 -15.80 12.46 27.15
CA VAL A 41 -14.80 13.00 28.08
C VAL A 41 -13.89 14.01 27.38
N PRO A 42 -13.47 15.09 28.07
CA PRO A 42 -12.57 16.07 27.49
C PRO A 42 -11.15 15.51 27.30
N ALA A 43 -10.42 16.08 26.33
CA ALA A 43 -9.00 15.82 26.17
C ALA A 43 -8.21 16.42 27.34
N GLY A 44 -7.28 15.66 27.90
CA GLY A 44 -6.49 16.03 29.06
C GLY A 44 -5.28 15.12 29.21
N VAL A 45 -4.30 15.54 30.02
CA VAL A 45 -3.01 14.83 30.19
C VAL A 45 -3.21 13.42 30.75
N ASP A 46 -4.18 13.26 31.64
CA ASP A 46 -4.53 12.01 32.32
C ASP A 46 -5.82 11.38 31.79
N THR A 47 -6.32 11.83 30.64
CA THR A 47 -7.54 11.26 30.06
C THR A 47 -7.30 9.79 29.74
N GLN A 48 -8.20 8.95 30.24
CA GLN A 48 -8.28 7.53 29.93
C GLN A 48 -9.67 7.25 29.35
N ALA A 49 -9.69 6.77 28.12
CA ALA A 49 -10.88 6.54 27.31
C ALA A 49 -10.96 5.09 26.85
N ASP A 50 -12.17 4.53 26.92
CA ASP A 50 -12.52 3.20 26.40
C ASP A 50 -12.66 3.24 24.87
N LEU A 51 -13.06 4.40 24.34
CA LEU A 51 -13.10 4.67 22.91
C LEU A 51 -12.46 6.02 22.61
N VAL A 52 -11.61 6.06 21.59
CA VAL A 52 -11.05 7.29 21.02
C VAL A 52 -11.47 7.38 19.56
N GLN A 53 -12.04 8.52 19.16
CA GLN A 53 -12.31 8.85 17.77
C GLN A 53 -11.55 10.11 17.36
N LEU A 54 -10.71 10.01 16.35
CA LEU A 54 -9.96 11.13 15.79
C LEU A 54 -10.53 11.53 14.44
N PHE A 55 -10.84 12.81 14.24
CA PHE A 55 -11.14 13.38 12.92
C PHE A 55 -9.88 13.99 12.31
N ALA A 56 -9.54 13.56 11.10
CA ALA A 56 -8.39 14.03 10.35
C ALA A 56 -8.81 14.41 8.92
N GLY A 57 -8.52 15.65 8.49
CA GLY A 57 -8.82 16.10 7.14
C GLY A 57 -7.84 15.56 6.10
N ASN A 58 -6.60 15.34 6.51
CA ASN A 58 -5.51 14.82 5.67
C ASN A 58 -4.49 14.03 6.53
N ARG A 59 -3.47 13.45 5.90
CA ARG A 59 -2.41 12.69 6.57
C ARG A 59 -1.64 13.50 7.61
N ALA A 60 -1.42 14.81 7.39
CA ALA A 60 -0.71 15.64 8.36
C ALA A 60 -1.49 15.79 9.67
N ASP A 61 -2.82 15.82 9.61
CA ASP A 61 -3.66 15.79 10.82
C ASP A 61 -3.53 14.46 11.57
N VAL A 62 -3.50 13.34 10.84
CA VAL A 62 -3.27 12.01 11.43
C VAL A 62 -1.93 12.00 12.17
N ASP A 63 -0.84 12.38 11.50
CA ASP A 63 0.51 12.33 12.09
C ASP A 63 0.64 13.22 13.33
N ARG A 64 -0.08 14.35 13.36
CA ARG A 64 -0.10 15.30 14.49
C ARG A 64 -0.89 14.80 15.69
N ASP A 65 -2.11 14.31 15.46
CA ASP A 65 -3.11 14.13 16.53
C ASP A 65 -3.26 12.67 16.98
N PHE A 66 -2.90 11.69 16.15
CA PHE A 66 -2.93 10.27 16.50
C PHE A 66 -2.15 9.94 17.78
N PRO A 67 -0.93 10.47 18.04
CA PRO A 67 -0.20 10.17 19.27
C PRO A 67 -0.96 10.59 20.55
N LEU A 68 -1.74 11.68 20.49
CA LEU A 68 -2.57 12.13 21.61
C LEU A 68 -3.72 11.15 21.86
N GLY A 69 -4.41 10.73 20.79
CA GLY A 69 -5.47 9.74 20.87
C GLY A 69 -4.98 8.40 21.40
N LEU A 70 -3.84 7.92 20.90
CA LEU A 70 -3.27 6.64 21.33
C LEU A 70 -2.86 6.66 22.81
N LYS A 71 -2.31 7.78 23.30
CA LYS A 71 -1.93 7.92 24.72
C LYS A 71 -3.16 7.89 25.65
N ALA A 72 -4.29 8.44 25.21
CA ALA A 72 -5.51 8.49 25.99
C ALA A 72 -6.31 7.16 25.94
N LEU A 73 -6.02 6.29 24.98
CA LEU A 73 -6.72 5.03 24.79
C LEU A 73 -6.27 4.00 25.84
N LYS A 74 -7.23 3.44 26.58
CA LYS A 74 -6.96 2.32 27.48
C LYS A 74 -6.53 1.07 26.70
N THR A 75 -5.79 0.18 27.36
CA THR A 75 -5.46 -1.14 26.79
C THR A 75 -6.75 -1.90 26.44
N GLY A 76 -6.86 -2.36 25.19
CA GLY A 76 -8.06 -3.02 24.67
C GLY A 76 -9.19 -2.08 24.21
N GLY A 77 -8.99 -0.75 24.31
CA GLY A 77 -9.95 0.25 23.87
C GLY A 77 -10.14 0.31 22.35
N LEU A 78 -11.20 1.00 21.94
CA LEU A 78 -11.58 1.18 20.53
C LEU A 78 -10.97 2.45 19.94
N LEU A 79 -10.13 2.31 18.92
CA LEU A 79 -9.62 3.45 18.14
C LEU A 79 -10.35 3.57 16.81
N TRP A 80 -10.99 4.71 16.59
CA TRP A 80 -11.57 5.11 15.30
C TRP A 80 -10.84 6.34 14.74
N VAL A 81 -10.55 6.33 13.45
CA VAL A 81 -10.05 7.51 12.73
C VAL A 81 -11.01 7.83 11.58
N SER A 82 -11.60 9.01 11.65
CA SER A 82 -12.54 9.57 10.69
C SER A 82 -11.80 10.42 9.64
N TYR A 83 -12.16 10.26 8.37
CA TYR A 83 -11.61 11.00 7.23
C TYR A 83 -12.72 11.44 6.27
N PRO A 84 -12.48 12.46 5.42
CA PRO A 84 -13.47 12.93 4.47
C PRO A 84 -13.87 11.82 3.49
N ALA A 85 -15.19 11.60 3.37
CA ALA A 85 -15.75 10.70 2.39
C ALA A 85 -15.49 11.22 0.97
N ALA A 86 -15.34 10.34 -0.01
CA ALA A 86 -15.16 10.74 -1.41
C ALA A 86 -16.32 11.60 -1.95
N ALA A 87 -17.53 11.42 -1.40
CA ALA A 87 -18.72 12.19 -1.75
C ALA A 87 -18.72 13.62 -1.17
N SER A 88 -17.86 13.92 -0.18
CA SER A 88 -17.80 15.25 0.46
C SER A 88 -17.24 16.34 -0.45
N GLY A 89 -16.47 15.96 -1.49
CA GLY A 89 -15.75 16.91 -2.35
C GLY A 89 -14.56 17.60 -1.68
N ALA A 90 -14.20 17.23 -0.45
CA ALA A 90 -13.04 17.78 0.23
C ALA A 90 -11.73 17.31 -0.43
N GLU A 91 -10.75 18.20 -0.53
CA GLU A 91 -9.38 17.82 -0.93
C GLU A 91 -8.71 17.09 0.24
N THR A 92 -8.38 15.82 0.04
CA THR A 92 -7.72 14.98 1.05
C THR A 92 -6.80 13.96 0.38
N ASP A 93 -5.71 13.61 1.05
CA ASP A 93 -4.82 12.49 0.69
C ASP A 93 -5.14 11.19 1.47
N LEU A 94 -6.24 11.19 2.24
CA LEU A 94 -6.75 10.03 2.94
C LEU A 94 -7.78 9.27 2.09
N SER A 95 -7.78 7.94 2.23
CA SER A 95 -8.85 7.10 1.71
C SER A 95 -8.94 5.82 2.53
N ARG A 96 -9.92 4.96 2.24
CA ARG A 96 -10.02 3.64 2.87
C ARG A 96 -8.70 2.87 2.92
N ASN A 97 -7.85 3.00 1.90
CA ASN A 97 -6.63 2.23 1.74
C ASN A 97 -5.33 3.05 1.88
N HIS A 98 -5.41 4.38 2.03
CA HIS A 98 -4.24 5.26 1.96
C HIS A 98 -4.25 6.31 3.07
N GLY A 99 -3.05 6.74 3.47
CA GLY A 99 -2.88 7.82 4.46
C GLY A 99 -2.63 7.36 5.90
N TRP A 100 -2.65 6.05 6.17
CA TRP A 100 -2.60 5.47 7.53
C TRP A 100 -1.19 5.11 8.03
N HIS A 101 -0.16 5.76 7.49
CA HIS A 101 1.24 5.38 7.72
C HIS A 101 1.64 5.41 9.20
N ALA A 102 1.25 6.45 9.95
CA ALA A 102 1.53 6.53 11.38
C ALA A 102 0.89 5.40 12.19
N LEU A 103 -0.35 5.02 11.86
CA LEU A 103 -1.05 3.92 12.54
C LEU A 103 -0.41 2.57 12.23
N HIS A 104 -0.06 2.33 10.96
CA HIS A 104 0.65 1.11 10.59
C HIS A 104 2.04 1.04 11.23
N ALA A 105 2.77 2.15 11.31
CA ALA A 105 4.06 2.20 12.01
C ALA A 105 3.94 1.92 13.51
N ALA A 106 2.79 2.22 14.13
CA ALA A 106 2.46 1.87 15.50
C ALA A 106 1.95 0.43 15.68
N GLY A 107 1.98 -0.40 14.63
CA GLY A 107 1.54 -1.80 14.68
C GLY A 107 0.02 -1.96 14.67
N LEU A 108 -0.72 -0.97 14.15
CA LEU A 108 -2.18 -1.02 14.06
C LEU A 108 -2.64 -1.32 12.62
N THR A 109 -3.78 -2.00 12.49
CA THR A 109 -4.42 -2.29 11.21
C THR A 109 -5.91 -1.98 11.24
N ALA A 110 -6.44 -1.52 10.11
CA ALA A 110 -7.85 -1.18 10.00
C ALA A 110 -8.72 -2.46 9.88
N THR A 111 -9.71 -2.62 10.74
CA THR A 111 -10.55 -3.83 10.82
C THR A 111 -12.00 -3.63 10.42
N ASP A 112 -12.57 -2.48 10.76
CA ASP A 112 -13.97 -2.14 10.52
C ASP A 112 -14.06 -0.77 9.84
N GLU A 113 -15.16 -0.53 9.15
CA GLU A 113 -15.46 0.73 8.45
C GLU A 113 -16.89 1.15 8.80
N ALA A 114 -17.11 2.45 8.99
CA ALA A 114 -18.42 3.02 9.25
C ALA A 114 -18.60 4.37 8.55
N SER A 115 -19.69 4.51 7.81
CA SER A 115 -20.12 5.81 7.29
C SER A 115 -20.86 6.59 8.38
N LEU A 116 -20.40 7.80 8.67
CA LEU A 116 -20.93 8.62 9.75
C LEU A 116 -22.14 9.42 9.29
N ASP A 117 -21.94 10.32 8.33
CA ASP A 117 -22.96 11.28 7.86
C ASP A 117 -22.90 11.53 6.33
N GLY A 118 -22.22 10.64 5.58
CA GLY A 118 -21.99 10.80 4.14
C GLY A 118 -20.93 11.84 3.75
N ARG A 119 -20.50 12.69 4.69
CA ARG A 119 -19.33 13.57 4.53
C ARG A 119 -18.09 12.97 5.17
N TRP A 120 -18.26 12.15 6.19
CA TRP A 120 -17.18 11.47 6.89
C TRP A 120 -17.36 9.95 6.88
N GLU A 121 -16.26 9.25 6.62
CA GLU A 121 -16.10 7.81 6.83
C GLU A 121 -15.15 7.60 8.02
N ALA A 122 -15.27 6.48 8.72
CA ALA A 122 -14.38 6.13 9.82
C ALA A 122 -13.84 4.71 9.67
N LEU A 123 -12.55 4.53 9.94
CA LEU A 123 -11.91 3.24 10.06
C LEU A 123 -11.59 2.94 11.52
N ARG A 124 -11.90 1.72 11.95
CA ARG A 124 -11.48 1.21 13.26
C ARG A 124 -10.11 0.57 13.13
N PHE A 125 -9.20 0.89 14.04
CA PHE A 125 -7.87 0.32 14.12
C PHE A 125 -7.70 -0.56 15.36
N GLN A 126 -7.03 -1.69 15.18
CA GLN A 126 -6.69 -2.64 16.26
C GLN A 126 -5.22 -3.06 16.14
N PRO A 127 -4.59 -3.51 17.24
CA PRO A 127 -3.26 -4.12 17.19
C PRO A 127 -3.23 -5.25 16.16
N SER A 128 -2.30 -5.17 15.20
CA SER A 128 -2.16 -6.15 14.12
C SER A 128 -1.92 -7.56 14.64
N ALA A 129 -1.38 -7.74 15.85
CA ALA A 129 -1.17 -9.04 16.47
C ALA A 129 -2.48 -9.72 16.93
N GLU A 130 -3.54 -8.95 17.21
CA GLU A 130 -4.79 -9.44 17.80
C GLU A 130 -5.86 -9.80 16.75
N VAL A 131 -5.68 -9.32 15.52
CA VAL A 131 -6.67 -9.52 14.44
C VAL A 131 -6.50 -10.92 13.83
N ARG A 132 -7.53 -11.77 13.95
CA ARG A 132 -7.50 -13.11 13.34
C ARG A 132 -7.39 -13.00 11.81
N GLY A 133 -6.30 -13.51 11.26
CA GLY A 133 -6.03 -13.44 9.82
C GLY A 133 -5.34 -12.15 9.35
N SER A 134 -4.91 -11.25 10.24
CA SER A 134 -3.94 -10.19 9.93
C SER A 134 -2.49 -10.65 10.12
N ALA A 135 -2.27 -11.84 10.67
CA ALA A 135 -0.96 -12.46 10.72
C ALA A 135 -0.47 -12.56 9.29
N ILE A 136 0.41 -11.63 8.92
CA ILE A 136 1.18 -11.66 7.69
C ILE A 136 1.77 -13.07 7.66
N PRO A 137 1.42 -13.91 6.66
CA PRO A 137 2.02 -15.21 6.51
C PRO A 137 3.52 -15.04 6.68
N ALA A 138 4.14 -15.82 7.56
CA ALA A 138 5.58 -15.73 7.71
C ALA A 138 6.20 -15.83 6.30
N ALA A 139 7.18 -14.98 6.00
CA ALA A 139 7.67 -14.76 4.64
C ALA A 139 8.08 -16.09 3.96
N ASP A 140 8.47 -17.08 4.76
CA ASP A 140 8.77 -18.46 4.40
C ASP A 140 7.60 -19.31 3.84
N MET A 141 6.33 -18.87 3.92
CA MET A 141 5.18 -19.65 3.45
C MET A 141 4.89 -19.53 1.94
N LEU A 142 5.51 -18.60 1.20
CA LEU A 142 5.28 -18.44 -0.24
C LEU A 142 6.48 -18.94 -1.05
N PRO A 143 6.25 -19.82 -2.07
CA PRO A 143 7.34 -20.44 -2.81
C PRO A 143 8.06 -19.41 -3.68
N VAL A 144 9.32 -19.16 -3.35
CA VAL A 144 10.25 -18.37 -4.15
C VAL A 144 11.04 -19.26 -5.10
N GLY A 145 11.51 -18.67 -6.19
CA GLY A 145 12.37 -19.35 -7.15
C GLY A 145 12.27 -18.78 -8.54
N ARG A 146 13.15 -19.28 -9.42
CA ARG A 146 13.28 -18.86 -10.81
C ARG A 146 12.06 -19.17 -11.69
N LYS A 147 11.45 -20.34 -11.51
CA LYS A 147 10.42 -20.84 -12.44
C LYS A 147 9.03 -20.29 -12.10
N ALA A 148 8.31 -19.89 -13.13
CA ALA A 148 6.90 -19.53 -13.03
C ALA A 148 6.04 -20.77 -12.74
N SER A 149 5.11 -20.67 -11.79
CA SER A 149 4.17 -21.75 -11.51
C SER A 149 3.25 -22.02 -12.72
N PRO A 150 2.74 -23.26 -12.89
CA PRO A 150 1.78 -23.57 -13.95
C PRO A 150 0.53 -22.68 -13.89
N THR A 151 0.03 -22.43 -12.68
CA THR A 151 -1.11 -21.54 -12.43
C THR A 151 -0.85 -20.11 -12.88
N PHE A 152 0.33 -19.55 -12.58
CA PHE A 152 0.72 -18.22 -13.07
C PHE A 152 0.81 -18.19 -14.60
N ARG A 153 1.38 -19.21 -15.22
CA ARG A 153 1.50 -19.29 -16.69
C ARG A 153 0.13 -19.27 -17.36
N VAL A 154 -0.82 -20.06 -16.85
CA VAL A 154 -2.21 -20.11 -17.37
C VAL A 154 -2.91 -18.77 -17.14
N ALA A 155 -2.84 -18.21 -15.93
CA ALA A 155 -3.42 -16.91 -15.62
C ALA A 155 -2.85 -15.81 -16.53
N ARG A 156 -1.53 -15.79 -16.74
CA ARG A 156 -0.85 -14.82 -17.62
C ARG A 156 -1.23 -14.99 -19.09
N LEU A 157 -1.47 -16.22 -19.56
CA LEU A 157 -1.90 -16.49 -20.94
C LEU A 157 -3.26 -15.84 -21.25
N VAL A 158 -4.16 -15.79 -20.27
CA VAL A 158 -5.49 -15.16 -20.41
C VAL A 158 -5.43 -13.66 -20.09
N ALA A 159 -4.77 -13.28 -19.01
CA ALA A 159 -4.75 -11.90 -18.54
C ALA A 159 -3.97 -10.97 -19.48
N ARG A 160 -2.84 -11.41 -20.03
CA ARG A 160 -1.98 -10.57 -20.90
C ARG A 160 -2.69 -10.07 -22.18
N PRO A 161 -3.38 -10.89 -22.99
CA PRO A 161 -4.10 -10.39 -24.16
C PRO A 161 -5.28 -9.50 -23.78
N LEU A 162 -6.03 -9.84 -22.72
CA LEU A 162 -7.10 -8.98 -22.21
C LEU A 162 -6.56 -7.62 -21.78
N PHE A 163 -5.43 -7.61 -21.07
CA PHE A 163 -4.78 -6.38 -20.62
C PHE A 163 -4.35 -5.51 -21.80
N ARG A 164 -3.80 -6.11 -22.87
CA ARG A 164 -3.45 -5.42 -24.12
C ARG A 164 -4.64 -5.00 -24.99
N LEU A 165 -5.81 -5.61 -24.78
CA LEU A 165 -7.07 -5.17 -25.40
C LEU A 165 -7.63 -3.95 -24.67
N LEU A 166 -7.58 -3.95 -23.33
CA LEU A 166 -8.11 -2.88 -22.49
C LEU A 166 -7.21 -1.64 -22.49
N PHE A 167 -5.89 -1.80 -22.61
CA PHE A 167 -4.92 -0.71 -22.51
C PHE A 167 -3.85 -0.82 -23.60
N ARG A 168 -3.27 0.34 -23.96
CA ARG A 168 -2.16 0.43 -24.90
C ARG A 168 -0.85 0.51 -24.12
N PHE A 169 0.18 -0.19 -24.57
CA PHE A 169 1.48 -0.19 -23.89
C PHE A 169 2.57 0.21 -24.85
N ASP A 170 3.33 1.23 -24.46
CA ASP A 170 4.60 1.57 -25.06
C ASP A 170 5.70 1.06 -24.13
N VAL A 171 6.33 -0.06 -24.53
CA VAL A 171 7.32 -0.76 -23.72
C VAL A 171 8.65 -0.75 -24.46
N GLY A 172 9.69 -0.20 -23.83
CA GLY A 172 11.05 -0.17 -24.37
C GLY A 172 12.06 -0.80 -23.43
N GLY A 173 13.08 -1.47 -23.98
CA GLY A 173 14.22 -2.02 -23.24
C GLY A 173 14.01 -3.39 -22.62
N LEU A 174 12.95 -4.14 -22.98
CA LEU A 174 12.72 -5.49 -22.43
C LEU A 174 13.85 -6.49 -22.75
N ASP A 175 14.62 -6.24 -23.81
CA ASP A 175 15.83 -6.96 -24.19
C ASP A 175 16.97 -6.82 -23.17
N ARG A 176 16.93 -5.78 -22.31
CA ARG A 176 17.91 -5.57 -21.23
C ARG A 176 17.62 -6.36 -19.97
N VAL A 177 16.46 -7.02 -19.90
CA VAL A 177 16.07 -7.81 -18.72
C VAL A 177 17.05 -8.98 -18.55
N PRO A 178 17.77 -9.08 -17.40
CA PRO A 178 18.73 -10.14 -17.21
C PRO A 178 18.09 -11.54 -17.22
N GLY A 179 18.80 -12.52 -17.79
CA GLY A 179 18.40 -13.92 -17.73
C GLY A 179 18.68 -14.60 -16.39
N SER A 180 19.43 -13.98 -15.48
CA SER A 180 19.78 -14.45 -14.13
C SER A 180 18.98 -13.71 -13.05
N ALA A 181 19.19 -14.01 -11.76
CA ALA A 181 18.58 -13.23 -10.67
C ALA A 181 18.99 -11.75 -10.73
N TYR A 182 18.08 -10.87 -10.35
CA TYR A 182 18.30 -9.42 -10.25
C TYR A 182 17.31 -8.79 -9.27
N VAL A 183 17.61 -7.57 -8.84
CA VAL A 183 16.66 -6.72 -8.10
C VAL A 183 16.04 -5.74 -9.08
N LEU A 184 14.72 -5.74 -9.23
CA LEU A 184 14.00 -4.77 -10.04
C LEU A 184 13.60 -3.58 -9.17
N ILE A 185 13.95 -2.37 -9.59
CA ILE A 185 13.41 -1.14 -8.98
C ILE A 185 12.55 -0.38 -9.98
N ALA A 186 11.43 0.16 -9.50
CA ALA A 186 10.56 1.02 -10.29
C ALA A 186 9.97 2.14 -9.46
N ASN A 187 9.63 3.27 -10.10
CA ASN A 187 8.80 4.27 -9.45
C ASN A 187 7.38 3.74 -9.20
N HIS A 188 6.66 4.34 -8.25
CA HIS A 188 5.37 3.82 -7.79
C HIS A 188 4.25 4.84 -7.93
N LEU A 189 3.22 4.54 -8.70
CA LEU A 189 2.03 5.38 -8.94
C LEU A 189 0.75 4.73 -8.41
N GLY A 190 0.68 3.40 -8.45
CA GLY A 190 -0.50 2.62 -8.05
C GLY A 190 -0.30 1.10 -8.21
N TRP A 191 -1.37 0.33 -8.06
CA TRP A 191 -1.36 -1.13 -8.26
C TRP A 191 -1.17 -1.53 -9.73
N MET A 192 -1.54 -0.65 -10.65
CA MET A 192 -1.34 -0.83 -12.09
C MET A 192 0.13 -1.13 -12.44
N ASP A 193 1.07 -0.57 -11.67
CA ASP A 193 2.51 -0.76 -11.85
C ASP A 193 2.91 -2.23 -11.75
N ALA A 194 2.58 -2.86 -10.62
CA ALA A 194 2.96 -4.23 -10.32
C ALA A 194 2.30 -5.22 -11.29
N ILE A 195 1.05 -4.97 -11.67
CA ILE A 195 0.31 -5.78 -12.63
C ILE A 195 0.92 -5.65 -14.03
N SER A 196 1.28 -4.44 -14.44
CA SER A 196 1.92 -4.19 -15.73
C SER A 196 3.25 -4.90 -15.85
N ILE A 197 4.09 -4.82 -14.82
CA ILE A 197 5.36 -5.55 -14.77
C ILE A 197 5.11 -7.07 -14.84
N LEU A 198 4.21 -7.63 -14.03
CA LEU A 198 3.92 -9.08 -14.03
C LEU A 198 3.44 -9.62 -15.39
N LEU A 199 2.60 -8.88 -16.08
CA LEU A 199 2.00 -9.33 -17.34
C LEU A 199 2.92 -9.09 -18.55
N LEU A 200 3.76 -8.06 -18.51
CA LEU A 200 4.52 -7.62 -19.68
C LEU A 200 5.98 -8.04 -19.68
N PHE A 201 6.62 -8.19 -18.51
CA PHE A 201 7.99 -8.70 -18.39
C PHE A 201 8.05 -10.21 -18.68
N PRO A 202 9.25 -10.77 -18.96
CA PRO A 202 9.46 -12.20 -19.07
C PRO A 202 8.85 -12.96 -17.87
N ALA A 203 8.27 -14.13 -18.13
CA ALA A 203 7.72 -14.96 -17.05
C ALA A 203 8.81 -15.57 -16.16
N GLU A 204 10.04 -15.65 -16.67
CA GLU A 204 11.21 -16.21 -16.00
C GLU A 204 12.44 -15.35 -16.30
N PRO A 205 13.30 -15.08 -15.31
CA PRO A 205 13.17 -15.45 -13.89
C PRO A 205 11.95 -14.78 -13.23
N ARG A 206 11.25 -15.54 -12.38
CA ARG A 206 9.97 -15.13 -11.80
C ARG A 206 10.14 -13.95 -10.85
N ILE A 207 9.24 -12.97 -10.99
CA ILE A 207 9.21 -11.75 -10.19
C ILE A 207 8.43 -11.96 -8.89
N HIS A 208 9.01 -11.52 -7.78
CA HIS A 208 8.44 -11.54 -6.44
C HIS A 208 8.46 -10.13 -5.84
N TYR A 209 7.30 -9.57 -5.52
CA TYR A 209 7.18 -8.23 -4.94
C TYR A 209 7.36 -8.25 -3.44
N LEU A 210 8.11 -7.29 -2.90
CA LEU A 210 8.02 -6.97 -1.49
C LEU A 210 6.81 -6.07 -1.24
N ALA A 211 5.71 -6.60 -0.70
CA ALA A 211 4.51 -5.81 -0.43
C ALA A 211 3.84 -6.20 0.89
N ASP A 212 3.17 -5.24 1.52
CA ASP A 212 2.29 -5.48 2.65
C ASP A 212 0.99 -6.12 2.16
N PRO A 213 0.71 -7.39 2.50
CA PRO A 213 -0.46 -8.08 1.99
C PRO A 213 -1.77 -7.63 2.66
N THR A 214 -1.72 -6.82 3.73
CA THR A 214 -2.87 -6.50 4.58
C THR A 214 -4.07 -5.97 3.80
N SER A 215 -3.83 -5.09 2.82
CA SER A 215 -4.90 -4.58 1.94
C SER A 215 -5.46 -5.63 0.98
N MET A 216 -4.61 -6.56 0.50
CA MET A 216 -5.00 -7.64 -0.42
C MET A 216 -5.79 -8.75 0.29
N MET A 217 -5.43 -9.06 1.54
CA MET A 217 -6.07 -10.09 2.36
C MET A 217 -7.55 -9.80 2.62
N LYS A 218 -7.95 -8.51 2.61
CA LYS A 218 -9.34 -8.09 2.76
C LYS A 218 -10.22 -8.52 1.58
N ASN A 219 -9.64 -8.65 0.39
CA ASN A 219 -10.34 -9.07 -0.82
C ASN A 219 -10.07 -10.57 -1.10
N ARG A 220 -10.93 -11.44 -0.56
CA ARG A 220 -10.76 -12.91 -0.62
C ARG A 220 -10.44 -13.49 -2.01
N PRO A 221 -11.13 -13.13 -3.11
CA PRO A 221 -10.79 -13.64 -4.44
C PRO A 221 -9.45 -13.12 -4.95
N LEU A 222 -9.12 -11.85 -4.70
CA LEU A 222 -7.81 -11.28 -5.05
C LEU A 222 -6.69 -11.99 -4.27
N TRP A 223 -6.89 -12.21 -2.97
CA TRP A 223 -5.95 -12.93 -2.12
C TRP A 223 -5.75 -14.38 -2.57
N ALA A 224 -6.84 -15.08 -2.95
CA ALA A 224 -6.76 -16.43 -3.48
C ALA A 224 -5.97 -16.48 -4.80
N LEU A 225 -6.20 -15.52 -5.71
CA LEU A 225 -5.47 -15.41 -6.97
C LEU A 225 -3.98 -15.16 -6.72
N VAL A 226 -3.64 -14.18 -5.88
CA VAL A 226 -2.25 -13.84 -5.49
C VAL A 226 -1.53 -15.04 -4.88
N ARG A 227 -2.21 -15.79 -4.00
CA ARG A 227 -1.63 -17.01 -3.42
C ARG A 227 -1.44 -18.11 -4.47
N ALA A 228 -2.38 -18.26 -5.39
CA ALA A 228 -2.34 -19.28 -6.44
C ALA A 228 -1.29 -18.98 -7.52
N THR A 229 -1.11 -17.71 -7.90
CA THR A 229 -0.08 -17.29 -8.85
C THR A 229 1.29 -17.18 -8.19
N GLY A 230 1.32 -16.80 -6.91
CA GLY A 230 2.49 -16.47 -6.09
C GLY A 230 3.39 -15.40 -6.72
N GLY A 231 4.25 -14.78 -5.93
CA GLY A 231 5.05 -13.63 -6.37
C GLY A 231 4.79 -12.35 -5.57
N ILE A 232 4.18 -12.47 -4.39
CA ILE A 232 4.21 -11.42 -3.38
C ILE A 232 4.91 -12.01 -2.16
N VAL A 233 6.09 -11.51 -1.86
CA VAL A 233 6.75 -11.68 -0.58
C VAL A 233 6.04 -10.76 0.40
N PRO A 234 5.42 -11.32 1.45
CA PRO A 234 4.66 -10.52 2.39
C PRO A 234 5.64 -9.77 3.30
N VAL A 235 5.54 -8.45 3.34
CA VAL A 235 6.41 -7.58 4.13
C VAL A 235 5.58 -6.76 5.09
N ASP A 236 5.86 -6.89 6.37
CA ASP A 236 5.31 -5.99 7.37
C ASP A 236 6.03 -4.64 7.31
N ARG A 237 5.31 -3.58 6.91
CA ARG A 237 5.85 -2.21 6.88
C ARG A 237 6.18 -1.69 8.29
N ALA A 238 5.55 -2.24 9.33
CA ALA A 238 5.79 -1.89 10.73
C ALA A 238 7.11 -2.47 11.25
N GLN A 239 7.55 -3.62 10.73
CA GLN A 239 8.77 -4.30 11.18
C GLN A 239 9.99 -3.93 10.33
N ARG A 240 10.35 -2.65 10.34
CA ARG A 240 11.58 -2.15 9.72
C ARG A 240 12.79 -2.93 10.26
N GLY A 241 13.62 -3.46 9.36
CA GLY A 241 14.84 -4.18 9.73
C GLY A 241 14.61 -5.63 10.20
N ASN A 242 13.44 -6.23 9.96
CA ASN A 242 13.20 -7.62 10.31
C ASN A 242 14.21 -8.56 9.60
N PRO A 243 15.09 -9.28 10.34
CA PRO A 243 16.05 -10.20 9.74
C PRO A 243 15.42 -11.31 8.90
N ALA A 244 14.14 -11.66 9.17
CA ALA A 244 13.42 -12.65 8.37
C ALA A 244 13.12 -12.17 6.94
N LEU A 245 12.91 -10.86 6.74
CA LEU A 245 12.73 -10.27 5.41
C LEU A 245 14.02 -10.41 4.59
N PHE A 246 15.15 -10.03 5.18
CA PHE A 246 16.47 -10.12 4.55
C PHE A 246 16.78 -11.57 4.13
N ARG A 247 16.65 -12.52 5.06
CA ARG A 247 16.82 -13.95 4.75
C ARG A 247 15.87 -14.46 3.67
N HIS A 248 14.68 -13.90 3.56
CA HIS A 248 13.74 -14.31 2.51
C HIS A 248 14.13 -13.75 1.14
N VAL A 249 14.51 -12.47 1.07
CA VAL A 249 15.02 -11.84 -0.15
C VAL A 249 16.26 -12.57 -0.65
N GLU A 250 17.22 -12.85 0.24
CA GLU A 250 18.42 -13.63 -0.06
C GLU A 250 18.07 -15.00 -0.63
N ARG A 251 17.16 -15.75 0.01
CA ARG A 251 16.68 -17.05 -0.50
C ARG A 251 16.06 -16.93 -1.89
N CYS A 252 15.28 -15.88 -2.16
CA CYS A 252 14.64 -15.67 -3.45
C CYS A 252 15.69 -15.43 -4.56
N LEU A 253 16.65 -14.56 -4.30
CA LEU A 253 17.73 -14.23 -5.25
C LEU A 253 18.65 -15.44 -5.46
N ALA A 254 19.03 -16.15 -4.39
CA ALA A 254 19.83 -17.38 -4.45
C ALA A 254 19.12 -18.50 -5.24
N ALA A 255 17.78 -18.58 -5.16
CA ALA A 255 16.98 -19.52 -5.94
C ALA A 255 16.77 -19.09 -7.42
N GLY A 256 17.47 -18.04 -7.88
CA GLY A 256 17.41 -17.54 -9.25
C GLY A 256 16.15 -16.74 -9.57
N GLY A 257 15.40 -16.31 -8.55
CA GLY A 257 14.22 -15.44 -8.70
C GLY A 257 14.59 -13.95 -8.79
N VAL A 258 13.59 -13.12 -9.00
CA VAL A 258 13.71 -11.65 -9.05
C VAL A 258 12.95 -11.05 -7.89
N VAL A 259 13.56 -10.08 -7.23
CA VAL A 259 12.87 -9.29 -6.19
C VAL A 259 12.55 -7.91 -6.75
N ALA A 260 11.26 -7.61 -6.87
CA ALA A 260 10.77 -6.30 -7.31
C ALA A 260 10.43 -5.42 -6.11
N ILE A 261 10.96 -4.20 -6.15
CA ILE A 261 10.87 -3.23 -5.06
C ILE A 261 10.46 -1.87 -5.64
N PHE A 262 9.52 -1.22 -4.99
CA PHE A 262 9.20 0.18 -5.20
C PHE A 262 9.93 1.00 -4.12
N PRO A 263 11.15 1.51 -4.39
CA PRO A 263 12.02 2.07 -3.35
C PRO A 263 11.49 3.35 -2.71
N GLU A 264 10.47 4.00 -3.31
CA GLU A 264 9.73 5.11 -2.73
C GLU A 264 8.98 4.71 -1.44
N GLY A 265 8.49 3.45 -1.38
CA GLY A 265 7.75 2.90 -0.25
C GLY A 265 6.32 3.42 -0.08
N ASP A 266 5.91 4.38 -0.90
CA ASP A 266 4.57 4.95 -0.99
C ASP A 266 4.27 5.27 -2.46
N PHE A 267 3.01 5.54 -2.80
CA PHE A 267 2.64 5.98 -4.14
C PHE A 267 3.03 7.44 -4.34
N GLY A 268 3.77 7.72 -5.40
CA GLY A 268 4.09 9.05 -5.88
C GLY A 268 2.81 9.88 -6.06
N PRO A 269 2.81 11.17 -5.66
CA PRO A 269 1.61 11.99 -5.65
C PRO A 269 1.14 12.37 -7.05
N ARG A 270 2.07 12.47 -8.02
CA ARG A 270 1.82 12.91 -9.39
C ARG A 270 2.74 12.17 -10.37
N GLU A 271 2.29 12.04 -11.62
CA GLU A 271 3.10 11.51 -12.72
C GLU A 271 4.41 12.29 -12.87
N GLY A 272 5.51 11.58 -13.11
CA GLY A 272 6.84 12.17 -13.29
C GLY A 272 7.51 12.68 -12.00
N GLN A 273 6.83 12.69 -10.86
CA GLN A 273 7.40 13.10 -9.58
C GLN A 273 7.84 11.88 -8.76
N LEU A 274 9.15 11.74 -8.55
CA LEU A 274 9.72 10.69 -7.70
C LEU A 274 9.80 11.12 -6.24
N LEU A 275 9.45 10.22 -5.32
CA LEU A 275 9.78 10.33 -3.90
C LEU A 275 11.23 9.89 -3.65
N PRO A 276 11.83 10.27 -2.49
CA PRO A 276 13.16 9.79 -2.11
C PRO A 276 13.22 8.26 -2.02
N PHE A 277 14.21 7.66 -2.70
CA PHE A 277 14.39 6.22 -2.68
C PHE A 277 15.01 5.76 -1.37
N ARG A 278 14.49 4.68 -0.81
CA ARG A 278 15.06 3.98 0.34
C ARG A 278 16.20 3.06 -0.10
N LYS A 279 17.21 2.88 0.76
CA LYS A 279 18.42 2.09 0.48
C LYS A 279 18.22 0.57 0.43
N GLY A 280 17.08 0.04 0.85
CA GLY A 280 16.88 -1.41 1.03
C GLY A 280 17.21 -2.25 -0.22
N PHE A 281 16.83 -1.78 -1.41
CA PHE A 281 17.15 -2.48 -2.66
C PHE A 281 18.66 -2.59 -2.93
N ALA A 282 19.43 -1.57 -2.54
CA ALA A 282 20.87 -1.53 -2.77
C ALA A 282 21.60 -2.52 -1.86
N HIS A 283 21.18 -2.64 -0.60
CA HIS A 283 21.67 -3.69 0.30
C HIS A 283 21.42 -5.08 -0.30
N PHE A 284 20.17 -5.38 -0.68
CA PHE A 284 19.83 -6.70 -1.24
C PHE A 284 20.64 -7.03 -2.51
N ALA A 285 20.84 -6.06 -3.38
CA ALA A 285 21.55 -6.28 -4.64
C ALA A 285 23.06 -6.46 -4.44
N VAL A 286 23.67 -5.69 -3.54
CA VAL A 286 25.10 -5.80 -3.19
C VAL A 286 25.37 -7.11 -2.44
N ASP A 287 24.58 -7.41 -1.40
CA ASP A 287 24.76 -8.60 -0.57
C ASP A 287 24.59 -9.90 -1.39
N ALA A 288 23.62 -9.92 -2.32
CA ALA A 288 23.42 -11.06 -3.21
C ALA A 288 24.30 -11.05 -4.47
N MET A 289 25.11 -10.00 -4.68
CA MET A 289 25.94 -9.79 -5.88
C MET A 289 25.15 -9.93 -7.20
N VAL A 290 23.92 -9.40 -7.22
CA VAL A 290 23.05 -9.39 -8.40
C VAL A 290 22.87 -7.96 -8.91
N PRO A 291 22.66 -7.74 -10.22
CA PRO A 291 22.46 -6.40 -10.75
C PRO A 291 21.12 -5.81 -10.31
N VAL A 292 21.03 -4.48 -10.33
CA VAL A 292 19.78 -3.73 -10.17
C VAL A 292 19.24 -3.35 -11.55
N LEU A 293 18.01 -3.75 -11.87
CA LEU A 293 17.32 -3.35 -13.10
C LEU A 293 16.40 -2.15 -12.85
N PRO A 294 16.76 -0.94 -13.32
CA PRO A 294 15.90 0.24 -13.19
C PRO A 294 14.77 0.22 -14.24
N VAL A 295 13.57 0.54 -13.79
CA VAL A 295 12.37 0.63 -14.63
C VAL A 295 11.64 1.94 -14.32
N ALA A 296 11.25 2.69 -15.35
CA ALA A 296 10.38 3.84 -15.20
C ALA A 296 8.99 3.55 -15.78
N LEU A 297 7.97 3.98 -15.06
CA LEU A 297 6.56 3.81 -15.34
C LEU A 297 5.90 5.18 -15.42
N ALA A 298 5.07 5.40 -16.44
CA ALA A 298 4.29 6.62 -16.56
C ALA A 298 2.91 6.38 -17.19
N GLY A 299 1.98 7.26 -16.83
CA GLY A 299 0.59 7.24 -17.24
C GLY A 299 -0.30 6.29 -16.43
N MET A 300 0.22 5.68 -15.36
CA MET A 300 -0.50 4.67 -14.57
C MET A 300 -1.27 5.24 -13.36
N LYS A 301 -1.12 6.54 -13.05
CA LYS A 301 -1.78 7.20 -11.91
C LYS A 301 -3.28 7.38 -12.11
N ASP A 302 -3.70 7.72 -13.32
CA ASP A 302 -5.12 7.96 -13.68
C ASP A 302 -5.57 6.98 -14.77
N VAL A 303 -6.28 5.91 -14.44
CA VAL A 303 -6.51 4.80 -15.37
C VAL A 303 -7.88 4.90 -16.05
N TRP A 304 -7.93 4.72 -17.37
CA TRP A 304 -9.19 4.59 -18.11
C TRP A 304 -9.05 3.67 -19.34
N LEU A 305 -10.17 3.23 -19.90
CA LEU A 305 -10.17 2.25 -21.00
C LEU A 305 -9.50 2.82 -22.26
N GLY A 306 -8.57 2.06 -22.82
CA GLY A 306 -7.80 2.42 -24.02
C GLY A 306 -6.63 3.38 -23.75
N LYS A 307 -6.37 3.73 -22.49
CA LYS A 307 -5.23 4.59 -22.12
C LYS A 307 -3.90 3.96 -22.53
N ARG A 308 -2.94 4.81 -22.90
CA ARG A 308 -1.55 4.42 -23.15
C ARG A 308 -0.72 4.53 -21.89
N PHE A 309 -0.02 3.46 -21.54
CA PHE A 309 0.98 3.42 -20.48
C PHE A 309 2.38 3.29 -21.05
N PHE A 310 3.35 3.88 -20.36
CA PHE A 310 4.75 3.87 -20.75
C PHE A 310 5.56 3.06 -19.75
N ILE A 311 6.40 2.18 -20.28
CA ILE A 311 7.34 1.37 -19.51
C ILE A 311 8.70 1.49 -20.20
N ARG A 312 9.71 1.93 -19.45
CA ARG A 312 11.09 2.06 -19.92
C ARG A 312 12.02 1.27 -19.01
N VAL A 313 12.68 0.27 -19.57
CA VAL A 313 13.67 -0.55 -18.86
C VAL A 313 15.06 -0.01 -19.19
N GLY A 314 15.83 0.33 -18.16
CA GLY A 314 17.19 0.83 -18.31
C GLY A 314 18.23 -0.29 -18.32
N GLU A 315 19.49 0.13 -18.42
CA GLU A 315 20.62 -0.79 -18.32
C GLU A 315 20.74 -1.35 -16.89
N PRO A 316 20.99 -2.66 -16.73
CA PRO A 316 21.25 -3.24 -15.43
C PRO A 316 22.49 -2.61 -14.78
N ILE A 317 22.34 -2.14 -13.55
CA ILE A 317 23.43 -1.57 -12.75
C ILE A 317 24.18 -2.73 -12.10
N PRO A 318 25.46 -2.95 -12.43
CA PRO A 318 26.26 -3.99 -11.79
C PRO A 318 26.53 -3.63 -10.33
N THR A 319 26.66 -4.65 -9.48
CA THR A 319 26.94 -4.49 -8.05
C THR A 319 28.32 -5.01 -7.64
N ALA A 320 29.00 -5.74 -8.53
CA ALA A 320 30.33 -6.26 -8.27
C ALA A 320 31.35 -5.12 -8.05
N GLY A 321 31.92 -5.05 -6.84
CA GLY A 321 32.88 -4.00 -6.46
C GLY A 321 32.25 -2.64 -6.14
N SER A 322 30.92 -2.51 -6.19
CA SER A 322 30.21 -1.27 -5.87
C SER A 322 29.81 -1.21 -4.40
N THR A 323 29.74 0.02 -3.86
CA THR A 323 29.21 0.25 -2.51
C THR A 323 27.68 0.36 -2.52
N VAL A 324 27.03 0.12 -1.37
CA VAL A 324 25.57 0.30 -1.23
C VAL A 324 25.15 1.73 -1.56
N GLU A 325 25.90 2.73 -1.11
CA GLU A 325 25.69 4.14 -1.40
C GLU A 325 25.73 4.44 -2.91
N GLU A 326 26.69 3.84 -3.62
CA GLU A 326 26.84 4.02 -5.05
C GLU A 326 25.66 3.40 -5.82
N VAL A 327 25.30 2.16 -5.49
CA VAL A 327 24.15 1.46 -6.10
C VAL A 327 22.84 2.20 -5.81
N HIS A 328 22.67 2.71 -4.59
CA HIS A 328 21.51 3.51 -4.19
C HIS A 328 21.38 4.78 -5.04
N ARG A 329 22.47 5.55 -5.15
CA ARG A 329 22.53 6.78 -5.94
C ARG A 329 22.28 6.50 -7.43
N LEU A 330 22.98 5.51 -8.00
CA LEU A 330 22.83 5.15 -9.41
C LEU A 330 21.42 4.64 -9.73
N GLY A 331 20.82 3.84 -8.84
CA GLY A 331 19.45 3.35 -9.01
C GLY A 331 18.43 4.48 -9.11
N GLY A 332 18.50 5.46 -8.21
CA GLY A 332 17.62 6.64 -8.25
C GLY A 332 17.82 7.48 -9.52
N GLN A 333 19.08 7.74 -9.90
CA GLN A 333 19.41 8.50 -11.11
C GLN A 333 18.95 7.78 -12.39
N ALA A 334 19.12 6.46 -12.46
CA ALA A 334 18.74 5.67 -13.61
C ALA A 334 17.21 5.67 -13.81
N VAL A 335 16.42 5.48 -12.73
CA VAL A 335 14.95 5.56 -12.84
C VAL A 335 14.52 6.97 -13.26
N ALA A 336 15.11 8.02 -12.67
CA ALA A 336 14.80 9.41 -13.04
C ALA A 336 15.10 9.71 -14.51
N ALA A 337 16.24 9.23 -15.03
CA ALA A 337 16.63 9.43 -16.43
C ALA A 337 15.74 8.67 -17.43
N LEU A 338 15.06 7.62 -16.99
CA LEU A 338 14.15 6.82 -17.82
C LEU A 338 12.72 7.35 -17.86
N LEU A 339 12.35 8.27 -16.95
CA LEU A 339 11.01 8.84 -16.93
C LEU A 339 10.75 9.62 -18.22
N PRO A 340 9.71 9.27 -18.98
CA PRO A 340 9.34 10.07 -20.15
C PRO A 340 8.73 11.40 -19.70
N GLU A 341 8.86 12.44 -20.53
CA GLU A 341 7.95 13.58 -20.44
C GLU A 341 6.52 13.08 -20.67
N TYR A 342 5.71 13.08 -19.61
CA TYR A 342 4.34 12.62 -19.65
C TYR A 342 3.38 13.79 -19.43
N GLN A 343 2.44 13.95 -20.35
CA GLN A 343 1.30 14.82 -20.18
C GLN A 343 0.03 14.00 -20.28
N GLU A 344 -0.87 14.21 -19.33
CA GLU A 344 -2.16 13.53 -19.30
C GLU A 344 -2.98 13.93 -20.53
N PRO A 345 -3.34 13.00 -21.43
CA PRO A 345 -4.08 13.36 -22.64
C PRO A 345 -5.45 13.95 -22.30
N ALA A 346 -5.80 15.01 -23.02
CA ALA A 346 -7.09 15.66 -22.94
C ALA A 346 -8.21 14.79 -23.56
N GLY A 347 -9.46 15.07 -23.18
CA GLY A 347 -10.65 14.47 -23.78
C GLY A 347 -11.37 13.44 -22.91
N ARG A 348 -12.16 12.58 -23.55
CA ARG A 348 -13.00 11.59 -22.88
C ARG A 348 -12.15 10.51 -22.22
N LYS A 349 -12.45 10.19 -20.96
CA LYS A 349 -11.79 9.15 -20.15
C LYS A 349 -12.81 8.06 -19.73
N PRO A 350 -13.12 7.08 -20.59
CA PRO A 350 -14.16 6.09 -20.33
C PRO A 350 -13.83 5.20 -19.13
N LEU A 351 -14.82 4.98 -18.25
CA LEU A 351 -14.68 4.14 -17.05
C LEU A 351 -13.60 4.60 -16.05
N ARG A 352 -13.09 5.84 -16.17
CA ARG A 352 -12.01 6.39 -15.33
C ARG A 352 -12.24 6.19 -13.84
N ARG A 353 -13.39 6.62 -13.30
CA ARG A 353 -13.66 6.54 -11.85
C ARG A 353 -13.59 5.10 -11.32
N TRP A 354 -14.11 4.15 -12.10
CA TRP A 354 -14.11 2.74 -11.73
C TRP A 354 -12.72 2.12 -11.86
N LEU A 355 -12.03 2.36 -12.98
CA LEU A 355 -10.71 1.79 -13.23
C LEU A 355 -9.63 2.41 -12.33
N THR A 356 -9.60 3.74 -12.15
CA THR A 356 -8.66 4.40 -11.23
C THR A 356 -8.89 3.98 -9.77
N GLY A 357 -10.12 3.69 -9.35
CA GLY A 357 -10.39 3.20 -7.99
C GLY A 357 -10.08 1.71 -7.80
N LEU A 358 -9.96 0.94 -8.89
CA LEU A 358 -9.62 -0.47 -8.87
C LEU A 358 -8.11 -0.73 -8.73
N PHE A 359 -7.30 0.18 -9.28
CA PHE A 359 -5.83 0.12 -9.28
C PHE A 359 -5.21 1.16 -8.33
#